data_AF-W5L866-F1
#
_entry.id   AF-W5L866-F1
#
_cell.length_a   1.000
_cell.length_b   1.000
_cell.length_c   1.000
_cell.angle_alpha   90.00
_cell.angle_beta   90.00
_cell.angle_gamma   90.00
#
_symmetry.space_group_name_H-M   'P 1'
#
loop_
_entity.id
_entity.type
_entity.pdbx_description
1 polymer ?
#
loop_
_entity_poly.entity_id
_entity_poly.type
_entity_poly.pdbx_seq_one_letter_code
_entity_poly.pdbx_strand_id
1 'polypeptide(L)'
;METLRKKKVFLIDTLSADSSYVLQFAQQNKIITDREYRNLKHPNYTQEKIVTELLDTVRGKGEGKCLDFLDLLKCEQLQETFPELKEHFSPVPPALNQDNEVPVNEISEYKMSSLPRGFCVIINNMTFDPPLKNRKGSDTDEESLKDVFSWLGFTLEVHRNQTAEQLRAILKKFSQETHLGDSFVCCILSHGCAEGVYGTDGGVVSSEDIFGPFRGLCCPSLAKKPKAFFIQACRGKDFQLPVQVEADSVEMEEIEDEDEEEFDEIEIDADPMMTIPNDGDFFVARSTVKGFFSFRDTMLGSWFIQSLCEQLKKFCPRGEDIQHILTCVNQEVSGKAARVIIKHKFVTAKQMPVQKVTLLKKLVFREPI
;
A
#
# COMPACT_ATOMS: atom_id res chain seq x y z
N MET A 1 -17.79 -11.91 -24.66
CA MET A 1 -18.55 -11.99 -25.95
C MET A 1 -18.20 -10.93 -27.02
N GLU A 2 -17.76 -9.72 -26.63
CA GLU A 2 -17.61 -8.58 -27.56
C GLU A 2 -16.47 -8.75 -28.59
N THR A 3 -15.39 -9.42 -28.22
CA THR A 3 -14.22 -9.68 -29.08
C THR A 3 -14.54 -10.57 -30.28
N LEU A 4 -15.28 -11.67 -30.07
CA LEU A 4 -15.74 -12.57 -31.13
C LEU A 4 -16.68 -11.85 -32.11
N ARG A 5 -17.51 -10.93 -31.60
CA ARG A 5 -18.41 -10.12 -32.44
C ARG A 5 -17.64 -9.12 -33.30
N LYS A 6 -16.68 -8.40 -32.70
CA LYS A 6 -15.84 -7.40 -33.40
C LYS A 6 -14.95 -8.04 -34.47
N LYS A 7 -14.48 -9.27 -34.25
CA LYS A 7 -13.58 -9.99 -35.16
C LYS A 7 -14.27 -11.08 -36.01
N LYS A 8 -15.61 -11.15 -36.03
CA LYS A 8 -16.36 -12.23 -36.71
C LYS A 8 -16.00 -12.37 -38.19
N VAL A 9 -15.91 -11.25 -38.91
CA VAL A 9 -15.60 -11.26 -40.36
C VAL A 9 -14.21 -11.82 -40.62
N PHE A 10 -13.21 -11.34 -39.86
CA PHE A 10 -11.84 -11.83 -39.92
C PHE A 10 -11.76 -13.34 -39.63
N LEU A 11 -12.41 -13.80 -38.56
CA LEU A 11 -12.38 -15.21 -38.18
C LEU A 11 -13.05 -16.11 -39.22
N ILE A 12 -14.11 -15.66 -39.88
CA ILE A 12 -14.72 -16.41 -40.97
C ILE A 12 -13.74 -16.53 -42.12
N ASP A 13 -13.11 -15.45 -42.54
CA ASP A 13 -12.17 -15.43 -43.67
C ASP A 13 -10.97 -16.36 -43.40
N THR A 14 -10.28 -16.18 -42.28
CA THR A 14 -9.08 -16.93 -41.92
C THR A 14 -9.37 -18.42 -41.66
N LEU A 15 -10.37 -18.75 -40.83
CA LEU A 15 -10.61 -20.14 -40.42
C LEU A 15 -11.28 -20.98 -41.52
N SER A 16 -11.86 -20.35 -42.53
CA SER A 16 -12.46 -21.07 -43.66
C SER A 16 -11.44 -21.72 -44.58
N ALA A 17 -10.16 -21.38 -44.46
CA ALA A 17 -9.10 -22.04 -45.20
C ALA A 17 -8.97 -23.54 -44.82
N ASP A 18 -9.31 -23.92 -43.57
CA ASP A 18 -9.50 -25.33 -43.18
C ASP A 18 -10.53 -25.45 -42.04
N SER A 19 -11.82 -25.36 -42.40
CA SER A 19 -12.90 -25.42 -41.41
C SER A 19 -13.02 -26.79 -40.72
N SER A 20 -12.56 -27.85 -41.39
CA SER A 20 -12.63 -29.21 -40.85
C SER A 20 -11.61 -29.42 -39.73
N TYR A 21 -10.42 -28.84 -39.88
CA TYR A 21 -9.39 -28.82 -38.84
C TYR A 21 -9.87 -28.02 -37.62
N VAL A 22 -10.40 -26.82 -37.83
CA VAL A 22 -10.94 -25.96 -36.75
C VAL A 22 -12.08 -26.66 -35.99
N LEU A 23 -12.95 -27.38 -36.68
CA LEU A 23 -14.03 -28.12 -36.04
C LEU A 23 -13.56 -29.28 -35.16
N GLN A 24 -12.53 -30.01 -35.60
CA GLN A 24 -11.93 -31.08 -34.82
C GLN A 24 -11.34 -30.54 -33.53
N PHE A 25 -10.65 -29.41 -33.61
CA PHE A 25 -10.10 -28.70 -32.45
C PHE A 25 -11.17 -28.19 -31.49
N ALA A 26 -12.27 -27.64 -32.02
CA ALA A 26 -13.40 -27.21 -31.20
C ALA A 26 -14.10 -28.37 -30.48
N GLN A 27 -14.18 -29.55 -31.11
CA GLN A 27 -14.73 -30.76 -30.50
C GLN A 27 -13.78 -31.32 -29.44
N GLN A 28 -12.49 -31.47 -29.76
CA GLN A 28 -11.49 -32.03 -28.86
C GLN A 28 -11.37 -31.22 -27.55
N ASN A 29 -11.48 -29.89 -27.64
CA ASN A 29 -11.46 -28.99 -26.48
C ASN A 29 -12.83 -28.80 -25.81
N LYS A 30 -13.83 -29.62 -26.17
CA LYS A 30 -15.19 -29.61 -25.58
C LYS A 30 -15.86 -28.22 -25.64
N ILE A 31 -15.54 -27.43 -26.66
CA ILE A 31 -16.22 -26.16 -26.94
C ILE A 31 -17.58 -26.46 -27.60
N ILE A 32 -17.58 -27.44 -28.50
CA ILE A 32 -18.79 -28.05 -29.07
C ILE A 32 -18.91 -29.50 -28.61
N THR A 33 -20.14 -30.00 -28.54
CA THR A 33 -20.47 -31.39 -28.20
C THR A 33 -20.36 -32.28 -29.44
N ASP A 34 -20.27 -33.60 -29.26
CA ASP A 34 -20.24 -34.56 -30.37
C ASP A 34 -21.49 -34.51 -31.27
N ARG A 35 -22.62 -34.08 -30.70
CA ARG A 35 -23.84 -33.85 -31.47
C ARG A 35 -23.69 -32.63 -32.38
N GLU A 36 -23.19 -31.52 -31.85
CA GLU A 36 -23.01 -30.29 -32.62
C GLU A 36 -21.90 -30.45 -33.66
N TYR A 37 -20.80 -31.15 -33.34
CA TYR A 37 -19.76 -31.49 -34.31
C TYR A 37 -20.35 -32.24 -35.52
N ARG A 38 -21.17 -33.27 -35.28
CA ARG A 38 -21.82 -34.02 -36.37
C ARG A 38 -22.81 -33.17 -37.18
N ASN A 39 -23.54 -32.28 -36.52
CA ASN A 39 -24.46 -31.36 -37.19
C ASN A 39 -23.73 -30.33 -38.06
N LEU A 40 -22.59 -29.82 -37.58
CA LEU A 40 -21.77 -28.83 -38.27
C LEU A 40 -20.93 -29.45 -39.40
N LYS A 41 -20.52 -30.73 -39.26
CA LYS A 41 -19.84 -31.52 -40.29
C LYS A 41 -20.81 -32.10 -41.33
N HIS A 42 -21.83 -31.33 -41.72
CA HIS A 42 -22.80 -31.77 -42.72
C HIS A 42 -22.18 -31.70 -44.13
N PRO A 43 -22.31 -32.74 -44.97
CA PRO A 43 -21.68 -32.79 -46.30
C PRO A 43 -22.14 -31.72 -47.30
N ASN A 44 -23.14 -30.91 -46.95
CA ASN A 44 -23.70 -29.85 -47.80
C ASN A 44 -23.31 -28.45 -47.33
N TYR A 45 -22.47 -28.31 -46.29
CA TYR A 45 -22.02 -27.01 -45.81
C TYR A 45 -20.70 -26.64 -46.49
N THR A 46 -20.61 -25.41 -46.99
CA THR A 46 -19.36 -24.81 -47.46
C THR A 46 -18.44 -24.51 -46.26
N GLN A 47 -17.13 -24.40 -46.47
CA GLN A 47 -16.18 -24.14 -45.38
C GLN A 47 -16.54 -22.86 -44.59
N GLU A 48 -16.93 -21.78 -45.28
CA GLU A 48 -17.42 -20.55 -44.65
C GLU A 48 -18.70 -20.75 -43.83
N LYS A 49 -19.64 -21.55 -44.35
CA LYS A 49 -20.88 -21.84 -43.63
C LYS A 49 -20.61 -22.67 -42.38
N ILE A 50 -19.67 -23.61 -42.47
CA ILE A 50 -19.21 -24.41 -41.34
C ILE A 50 -18.63 -23.50 -40.24
N VAL A 51 -17.72 -22.58 -40.57
CA VAL A 51 -17.11 -21.66 -39.60
C VAL A 51 -18.13 -20.67 -39.04
N THR A 52 -19.03 -20.16 -39.88
CA THR A 52 -20.07 -19.22 -39.44
C THR A 52 -21.00 -19.85 -38.40
N GLU A 53 -21.50 -21.06 -38.70
CA GLU A 53 -22.38 -21.81 -37.79
C GLU A 53 -21.63 -22.25 -36.52
N LEU A 54 -20.34 -22.57 -36.62
CA LEU A 54 -19.49 -22.84 -35.46
C LEU A 54 -19.40 -21.62 -34.55
N LEU A 55 -19.08 -20.43 -35.09
CA LEU A 55 -18.97 -19.19 -34.32
C LEU A 55 -20.30 -18.81 -33.66
N ASP A 56 -21.43 -18.99 -34.36
CA ASP A 56 -22.74 -18.70 -33.80
C ASP A 56 -23.17 -19.74 -32.75
N THR A 57 -22.83 -21.02 -32.93
CA THR A 57 -23.01 -22.07 -31.91
C THR A 57 -22.22 -21.76 -30.64
N VAL A 58 -20.95 -21.37 -30.78
CA VAL A 58 -20.08 -20.98 -29.66
C VAL A 58 -20.64 -19.78 -28.91
N ARG A 59 -21.15 -18.78 -29.65
CA ARG A 59 -21.79 -17.59 -29.05
C ARG A 59 -23.08 -17.90 -28.32
N GLY A 60 -23.90 -18.81 -28.85
CA GLY A 60 -25.17 -19.21 -28.23
C GLY A 60 -25.01 -19.93 -26.88
N LYS A 61 -23.83 -20.48 -26.59
CA LYS A 61 -23.54 -21.22 -25.34
C LYS A 61 -23.11 -20.37 -24.15
N GLY A 62 -22.99 -19.05 -24.34
CA GLY A 62 -22.62 -18.12 -23.28
C GLY A 62 -21.13 -17.77 -23.22
N GLU A 63 -20.78 -16.91 -22.26
CA GLU A 63 -19.48 -16.24 -22.23
C GLU A 63 -18.30 -17.19 -21.97
N GLY A 64 -18.47 -18.20 -21.13
CA GLY A 64 -17.41 -19.18 -20.85
C GLY A 64 -16.94 -19.90 -22.11
N LYS A 65 -17.87 -20.43 -22.91
CA LYS A 65 -17.53 -21.15 -24.16
C LYS A 65 -16.95 -20.23 -25.24
N CYS A 66 -17.31 -18.96 -25.22
CA CYS A 66 -16.69 -17.93 -26.06
C CYS A 66 -15.22 -17.70 -25.68
N LEU A 67 -14.89 -17.68 -24.39
CA LEU A 67 -13.52 -17.56 -23.91
C LEU A 67 -12.71 -18.80 -24.25
N ASP A 68 -13.25 -20.00 -24.00
CA ASP A 68 -12.62 -21.27 -24.38
C ASP A 68 -12.25 -21.29 -25.88
N PHE A 69 -13.15 -20.81 -26.74
CA PHE A 69 -12.88 -20.72 -28.18
C PHE A 69 -11.88 -19.64 -28.55
N LEU A 70 -11.86 -18.51 -27.85
CA LEU A 70 -10.84 -17.48 -28.05
C LEU A 70 -9.45 -17.97 -27.63
N ASP A 71 -9.36 -18.78 -26.58
CA ASP A 71 -8.10 -19.39 -26.14
C ASP A 71 -7.66 -20.50 -27.10
N LEU A 72 -8.60 -21.23 -27.69
CA LEU A 72 -8.31 -22.17 -28.78
C LEU A 72 -7.61 -21.47 -29.97
N LEU A 73 -8.02 -20.26 -30.33
CA LEU A 73 -7.39 -19.47 -31.41
C LEU A 73 -5.97 -18.98 -31.07
N LYS A 74 -5.58 -19.07 -29.80
CA LYS A 74 -4.21 -18.77 -29.33
C LYS A 74 -3.31 -20.00 -29.35
N CYS A 75 -3.85 -21.21 -29.53
CA CYS A 75 -3.07 -22.43 -29.53
C CYS A 75 -2.06 -22.46 -30.69
N GLU A 76 -0.82 -22.81 -30.38
CA GLU A 76 0.30 -22.86 -31.34
C GLU A 76 -0.03 -23.69 -32.58
N GLN A 77 -0.68 -24.85 -32.40
CA GLN A 77 -1.11 -25.75 -33.49
C GLN A 77 -2.08 -25.07 -34.48
N LEU A 78 -3.01 -24.26 -33.97
CA LEU A 78 -3.93 -23.50 -34.82
C LEU A 78 -3.23 -22.32 -35.47
N GLN A 79 -2.28 -21.68 -34.79
CA GLN A 79 -1.54 -20.54 -35.34
C GLN A 79 -0.43 -20.93 -36.32
N GLU A 80 0.05 -22.16 -36.28
CA GLU A 80 0.89 -22.75 -37.33
C GLU A 80 0.09 -22.94 -38.61
N THR A 81 -1.15 -23.44 -38.47
CA THR A 81 -2.05 -23.67 -39.61
C THR A 81 -2.63 -22.35 -40.16
N PHE A 82 -2.90 -21.39 -39.27
CA PHE A 82 -3.47 -20.08 -39.59
C PHE A 82 -2.58 -18.95 -39.03
N PRO A 83 -1.48 -18.59 -39.72
CA PRO A 83 -0.51 -17.59 -39.24
C PRO A 83 -1.11 -16.22 -38.97
N GLU A 84 -2.14 -15.82 -39.71
CA GLU A 84 -2.89 -14.56 -39.54
C GLU A 84 -3.51 -14.44 -38.14
N LEU A 85 -3.77 -15.56 -37.46
CA LEU A 85 -4.24 -15.53 -36.08
C LEU A 85 -3.20 -14.91 -35.15
N LYS A 86 -1.90 -14.97 -35.45
CA LYS A 86 -0.85 -14.37 -34.59
C LYS A 86 -0.99 -12.85 -34.50
N GLU A 87 -1.37 -12.17 -35.57
CA GLU A 87 -1.56 -10.70 -35.56
C GLU A 87 -2.69 -10.26 -34.61
N HIS A 88 -3.59 -11.18 -34.28
CA HIS A 88 -4.80 -10.88 -33.54
C HIS A 88 -4.98 -11.65 -32.24
N PHE A 89 -4.21 -12.73 -32.04
CA PHE A 89 -4.33 -13.71 -30.96
C PHE A 89 -2.97 -14.28 -30.52
N SER A 90 -1.85 -13.58 -30.75
CA SER A 90 -0.50 -14.04 -30.32
C SER A 90 -0.48 -14.63 -28.90
N PRO A 91 0.18 -15.78 -28.68
CA PRO A 91 0.37 -16.32 -27.35
C PRO A 91 1.39 -15.45 -26.63
N VAL A 92 1.05 -14.96 -25.45
CA VAL A 92 2.09 -14.51 -24.52
C VAL A 92 2.92 -15.76 -24.16
N PRO A 93 4.26 -15.72 -24.20
CA PRO A 93 5.09 -16.92 -24.00
C PRO A 93 4.78 -17.62 -22.67
N PRO A 94 4.84 -18.96 -22.62
CA PRO A 94 4.44 -19.73 -21.46
C PRO A 94 5.47 -19.56 -20.34
N ALA A 95 5.04 -19.03 -19.20
CA ALA A 95 5.73 -19.27 -17.94
C ALA A 95 5.54 -20.75 -17.59
N LEU A 96 6.66 -21.45 -17.33
CA LEU A 96 6.69 -22.83 -16.89
C LEU A 96 5.85 -23.01 -15.62
N ASN A 97 4.87 -23.91 -15.66
CA ASN A 97 4.08 -24.31 -14.50
C ASN A 97 4.98 -24.96 -13.43
N GLN A 98 5.17 -24.27 -12.31
CA GLN A 98 4.82 -24.85 -11.01
C GLN A 98 3.91 -23.85 -10.28
N ASP A 99 2.69 -24.31 -10.06
CA ASP A 99 1.63 -23.80 -9.19
C ASP A 99 0.81 -22.57 -9.67
N ASN A 100 -0.52 -22.73 -9.53
CA ASN A 100 -1.55 -21.77 -9.92
C ASN A 100 -1.30 -20.36 -9.36
N GLU A 101 -0.89 -19.41 -10.19
CA GLU A 101 -1.04 -17.98 -9.87
C GLU A 101 -1.64 -17.23 -11.06
N VAL A 102 -2.87 -16.72 -10.83
CA VAL A 102 -3.49 -15.63 -11.58
C VAL A 102 -2.40 -14.60 -11.90
N PRO A 103 -2.28 -14.04 -13.13
CA PRO A 103 -1.26 -13.05 -13.42
C PRO A 103 -1.46 -11.88 -12.46
N VAL A 104 -0.58 -11.81 -11.46
CA VAL A 104 -0.54 -10.74 -10.50
C VAL A 104 -0.27 -9.50 -11.33
N ASN A 105 -1.22 -8.56 -11.35
CA ASN A 105 -0.94 -7.21 -11.81
C ASN A 105 0.21 -6.70 -10.90
N GLU A 106 1.46 -6.82 -11.35
CA GLU A 106 2.59 -6.33 -10.58
C GLU A 106 2.38 -4.84 -10.34
N ILE A 107 2.26 -4.46 -9.06
CA ILE A 107 2.11 -3.07 -8.68
C ILE A 107 3.37 -2.33 -9.12
N SER A 108 3.24 -1.45 -10.11
CA SER A 108 4.34 -0.63 -10.64
C SER A 108 4.99 0.22 -9.54
N GLU A 109 6.25 0.63 -9.73
CA GLU A 109 6.99 1.48 -8.79
C GLU A 109 6.81 2.99 -9.09
N TYR A 110 6.89 3.83 -8.05
CA TYR A 110 7.09 5.26 -8.24
C TYR A 110 8.47 5.53 -8.83
N LYS A 111 8.57 6.51 -9.73
CA LYS A 111 9.88 7.04 -10.14
C LYS A 111 10.56 7.60 -8.89
N MET A 112 11.79 7.15 -8.62
CA MET A 112 12.57 7.51 -7.43
C MET A 112 14.06 7.57 -7.81
N SER A 113 14.39 8.28 -8.88
CA SER A 113 15.75 8.33 -9.48
C SER A 113 16.34 9.74 -9.58
N SER A 114 15.56 10.77 -9.28
CA SER A 114 16.04 12.16 -9.30
C SER A 114 17.02 12.44 -8.16
N LEU A 115 18.01 13.31 -8.42
CA LEU A 115 18.93 13.83 -7.42
C LEU A 115 18.92 15.37 -7.51
N PRO A 116 18.47 16.09 -6.47
CA PRO A 116 17.93 15.57 -5.20
C PRO A 116 16.62 14.78 -5.37
N ARG A 117 16.38 13.78 -4.51
CA ARG A 117 15.14 12.98 -4.50
C ARG A 117 13.89 13.79 -4.16
N GLY A 118 14.10 14.94 -3.54
CA GLY A 118 13.07 15.81 -3.00
C GLY A 118 13.53 16.40 -1.67
N PHE A 119 12.61 17.11 -1.01
CA PHE A 119 12.85 17.62 0.33
C PHE A 119 12.56 16.53 1.38
N CYS A 120 13.41 16.49 2.40
CA CYS A 120 13.13 15.83 3.67
C CYS A 120 13.12 16.91 4.77
N VAL A 121 11.93 17.24 5.25
CA VAL A 121 11.72 18.26 6.30
C VAL A 121 11.66 17.55 7.65
N ILE A 122 12.55 17.89 8.57
CA ILE A 122 12.60 17.31 9.91
C ILE A 122 12.24 18.39 10.93
N ILE A 123 11.08 18.26 11.56
CA ILE A 123 10.63 19.14 12.65
C ILE A 123 10.85 18.42 13.98
N ASN A 124 11.80 18.90 14.78
CA ASN A 124 12.19 18.29 16.05
C ASN A 124 11.93 19.22 17.23
N ASN A 125 10.82 19.01 17.93
CA ASN A 125 10.49 19.74 19.14
C ASN A 125 11.02 18.97 20.37
N MET A 126 11.99 19.58 21.04
CA MET A 126 12.72 19.01 22.18
C MET A 126 12.43 19.76 23.47
N THR A 127 12.39 21.09 23.40
CA THR A 127 12.17 21.97 24.55
C THR A 127 10.77 22.56 24.47
N PHE A 128 10.00 22.44 25.55
CA PHE A 128 8.62 22.90 25.61
C PHE A 128 8.40 23.82 26.79
N ASP A 129 7.41 24.70 26.64
CA ASP A 129 6.93 25.53 27.72
C ASP A 129 6.17 24.67 28.74
N PRO A 130 6.28 24.99 30.05
CA PRO A 130 5.49 24.33 31.07
C PRO A 130 3.98 24.42 30.76
N PRO A 131 3.18 23.36 31.02
CA PRO A 131 3.51 22.17 31.82
C PRO A 131 4.11 20.99 31.01
N LEU A 132 4.37 21.17 29.71
CA LEU A 132 4.93 20.10 28.89
C LEU A 132 6.39 19.82 29.25
N LYS A 133 6.77 18.54 29.28
CA LYS A 133 8.12 18.11 29.65
C LYS A 133 9.05 18.11 28.44
N ASN A 134 10.32 18.45 28.64
CA ASN A 134 11.32 18.36 27.58
C ASN A 134 11.55 16.91 27.11
N ARG A 135 11.79 16.74 25.80
CA ARG A 135 11.95 15.46 25.10
C ARG A 135 13.43 15.11 24.90
N LYS A 136 14.16 14.86 25.98
CA LYS A 136 15.57 14.37 25.93
C LYS A 136 15.68 13.09 25.08
N GLY A 137 16.76 12.96 24.29
CA GLY A 137 17.01 11.85 23.36
C GLY A 137 16.38 12.02 21.98
N SER A 138 15.57 13.07 21.76
CA SER A 138 14.98 13.35 20.43
C SER A 138 16.00 13.99 19.46
N ASP A 139 17.14 14.44 19.97
CA ASP A 139 18.33 14.81 19.21
C ASP A 139 18.99 13.60 18.56
N THR A 140 19.10 12.47 19.26
CA THR A 140 19.58 11.19 18.69
C THR A 140 18.69 10.75 17.52
N ASP A 141 17.37 10.89 17.66
CA ASP A 141 16.41 10.61 16.58
C ASP A 141 16.61 11.52 15.36
N GLU A 142 16.88 12.81 15.60
CA GLU A 142 17.15 13.76 14.51
C GLU A 142 18.42 13.41 13.75
N GLU A 143 19.50 13.03 14.44
CA GLU A 143 20.75 12.62 13.79
C GLU A 143 20.57 11.35 12.97
N SER A 144 19.90 10.33 13.52
CA SER A 144 19.60 9.10 12.76
C SER A 144 18.78 9.37 11.50
N LEU A 145 17.80 10.27 11.56
CA LEU A 145 16.99 10.68 10.39
C LEU A 145 17.81 11.47 9.38
N LYS A 146 18.65 12.42 9.84
CA LYS A 146 19.56 13.17 8.96
C LYS A 146 20.47 12.22 8.20
N ASP A 147 21.11 11.29 8.90
CA ASP A 147 22.02 10.33 8.29
C ASP A 147 21.33 9.51 7.20
N VAL A 148 20.17 8.93 7.50
CA VAL A 148 19.42 8.08 6.57
C VAL A 148 18.93 8.87 5.36
N PHE A 149 18.26 9.99 5.57
CA PHE A 149 17.65 10.71 4.44
C PHE A 149 18.69 11.49 3.62
N SER A 150 19.81 11.92 4.22
CA SER A 150 20.95 12.41 3.46
C SER A 150 21.57 11.30 2.60
N TRP A 151 21.79 10.11 3.17
CA TRP A 151 22.31 8.96 2.44
C TRP A 151 21.40 8.55 1.27
N LEU A 152 20.08 8.62 1.47
CA LEU A 152 19.10 8.38 0.41
C LEU A 152 19.06 9.52 -0.63
N GLY A 153 19.78 10.63 -0.47
CA GLY A 153 19.86 11.69 -1.49
C GLY A 153 18.73 12.73 -1.43
N PHE A 154 18.14 12.95 -0.25
CA PHE A 154 17.19 14.04 -0.02
C PHE A 154 17.91 15.35 0.34
N THR A 155 17.30 16.47 -0.02
CA THR A 155 17.67 17.78 0.50
C THR A 155 17.05 17.94 1.90
N LEU A 156 17.90 18.02 2.92
CA LEU A 156 17.45 18.10 4.32
C LEU A 156 17.15 19.53 4.76
N GLU A 157 16.03 19.70 5.46
CA GLU A 157 15.61 20.97 6.06
C GLU A 157 15.17 20.70 7.51
N VAL A 158 15.94 21.19 8.49
CA VAL A 158 15.73 20.84 9.91
C VAL A 158 15.29 22.05 10.71
N HIS A 159 14.16 21.89 11.41
CA HIS A 159 13.53 22.93 12.23
C HIS A 159 13.37 22.44 13.65
N ARG A 160 14.08 23.08 14.60
CA ARG A 160 14.04 22.69 16.02
C ARG A 160 13.12 23.61 16.82
N ASN A 161 12.37 23.04 17.77
CA ASN A 161 11.61 23.78 18.78
C ASN A 161 10.66 24.85 18.20
N GLN A 162 9.74 24.42 17.35
CA GLN A 162 8.76 25.28 16.69
C GLN A 162 7.46 25.37 17.50
N THR A 163 6.92 26.59 17.65
CA THR A 163 5.56 26.81 18.15
C THR A 163 4.53 26.23 17.17
N ALA A 164 3.28 26.10 17.60
CA ALA A 164 2.22 25.58 16.73
C ALA A 164 2.05 26.44 15.47
N GLU A 165 2.12 27.76 15.60
CA GLU A 165 2.04 28.70 14.47
C GLU A 165 3.23 28.55 13.52
N GLN A 166 4.46 28.47 14.04
CA GLN A 166 5.67 28.29 13.24
C GLN A 166 5.65 26.95 12.49
N LEU A 167 5.20 25.88 13.15
CA LEU A 167 5.08 24.56 12.55
C LEU A 167 4.09 24.58 11.38
N ARG A 168 2.92 25.22 11.53
CA ARG A 168 1.96 25.46 10.44
C ARG A 168 2.57 26.26 9.29
N ALA A 169 3.33 27.31 9.61
CA ALA A 169 3.98 28.15 8.62
C ALA A 169 5.04 27.37 7.81
N ILE A 170 5.82 26.50 8.47
CA ILE A 170 6.80 25.62 7.80
C ILE A 170 6.09 24.67 6.84
N LEU A 171 5.05 23.98 7.28
CA LEU A 171 4.30 23.05 6.44
C LEU A 171 3.71 23.75 5.22
N LYS A 172 3.11 24.93 5.42
CA LYS A 172 2.57 25.75 4.34
C LYS A 172 3.65 26.27 3.39
N LYS A 173 4.82 26.66 3.89
CA LYS A 173 5.96 27.05 3.06
C LYS A 173 6.33 25.90 2.13
N PHE A 174 6.59 24.71 2.67
CA PHE A 174 7.03 23.58 1.86
C PHE A 174 5.95 23.05 0.92
N SER A 175 4.66 23.18 1.24
CA SER A 175 3.61 22.81 0.31
C SER A 175 3.50 23.77 -0.89
N GLN A 176 4.03 24.98 -0.78
CA GLN A 176 4.03 26.00 -1.84
C GLN A 176 5.33 26.02 -2.67
N GLU A 177 6.32 25.22 -2.29
CA GLU A 177 7.57 25.09 -3.03
C GLU A 177 7.39 24.36 -4.36
N THR A 178 8.32 24.61 -5.30
CA THR A 178 8.38 23.83 -6.53
C THR A 178 9.17 22.54 -6.29
N HIS A 179 8.46 21.42 -6.20
CA HIS A 179 9.07 20.11 -5.98
C HIS A 179 9.63 19.51 -7.28
N LEU A 180 10.91 19.79 -7.56
CA LEU A 180 11.62 19.23 -8.72
C LEU A 180 11.95 17.74 -8.54
N GLY A 181 12.14 17.29 -7.29
CA GLY A 181 12.41 15.90 -6.96
C GLY A 181 11.21 14.98 -7.20
N ASP A 182 11.43 13.69 -6.99
CA ASP A 182 10.44 12.64 -7.24
C ASP A 182 9.51 12.39 -6.04
N SER A 183 9.85 12.88 -4.84
CA SER A 183 9.09 12.62 -3.61
C SER A 183 9.18 13.76 -2.60
N PHE A 184 8.37 13.68 -1.55
CA PHE A 184 8.45 14.57 -0.38
C PHE A 184 8.42 13.74 0.90
N VAL A 185 9.33 14.05 1.83
CA VAL A 185 9.40 13.42 3.15
C VAL A 185 9.24 14.49 4.22
N CYS A 186 8.42 14.21 5.24
CA CYS A 186 8.30 15.06 6.42
C CYS A 186 8.33 14.21 7.70
N CYS A 187 9.29 14.48 8.57
CA CYS A 187 9.44 13.83 9.87
C CYS A 187 9.05 14.83 10.97
N ILE A 188 8.11 14.46 11.84
CA ILE A 188 7.67 15.31 12.96
C ILE A 188 7.93 14.56 14.26
N LEU A 189 8.85 15.08 15.08
CA LEU A 189 9.19 14.57 16.40
C LEU A 189 8.68 15.57 17.45
N SER A 190 7.55 15.27 18.09
CA SER A 190 6.99 16.16 19.13
C SER A 190 6.23 15.39 20.21
N HIS A 191 5.64 16.10 21.17
CA HIS A 191 4.51 15.57 21.92
C HIS A 191 3.26 15.56 21.03
N GLY A 192 2.23 14.83 21.43
CA GLY A 192 0.97 14.82 20.70
C GLY A 192 -0.20 14.40 21.58
N CYS A 193 -1.38 14.50 20.97
CA CYS A 193 -2.67 14.12 21.53
C CYS A 193 -3.48 13.38 20.46
N ALA A 194 -4.75 13.10 20.75
CA ALA A 194 -5.64 12.44 19.79
C ALA A 194 -5.84 13.27 18.50
N GLU A 195 -5.84 14.60 18.61
CA GLU A 195 -6.15 15.54 17.52
C GLU A 195 -4.95 15.88 16.63
N GLY A 196 -3.72 15.79 17.16
CA GLY A 196 -2.54 16.25 16.46
C GLY A 196 -1.24 16.21 17.26
N VAL A 197 -0.30 17.06 16.84
CA VAL A 197 1.01 17.24 17.47
C VAL A 197 1.08 18.59 18.18
N TYR A 198 1.86 18.67 19.25
CA TYR A 198 2.05 19.93 19.97
C TYR A 198 3.18 20.76 19.36
N GLY A 199 2.98 22.07 19.29
CA GLY A 199 4.06 23.06 19.26
C GLY A 199 4.77 23.15 20.61
N THR A 200 5.90 23.85 20.66
CA THR A 200 6.64 24.08 21.92
C THR A 200 5.87 24.89 22.95
N ASP A 201 4.95 25.72 22.47
CA ASP A 201 3.99 26.56 23.22
C ASP A 201 2.77 25.76 23.74
N GLY A 202 2.69 24.46 23.46
CA GLY A 202 1.55 23.62 23.81
C GLY A 202 0.33 23.79 22.91
N GLY A 203 0.40 24.64 21.87
CA GLY A 203 -0.63 24.74 20.85
C GLY A 203 -0.73 23.45 20.03
N VAL A 204 -1.93 23.07 19.60
CA VAL A 204 -2.16 21.86 18.81
C VAL A 204 -2.08 22.18 17.31
N VAL A 205 -1.34 21.36 16.57
CA VAL A 205 -1.34 21.32 15.10
C VAL A 205 -2.05 20.05 14.67
N SER A 206 -3.24 20.20 14.10
CA SER A 206 -4.13 19.09 13.78
C SER A 206 -3.59 18.27 12.60
N SER A 207 -4.13 17.07 12.40
CA SER A 207 -3.80 16.28 11.20
C SER A 207 -4.16 17.00 9.90
N GLU A 208 -5.22 17.81 9.89
CA GLU A 208 -5.60 18.59 8.70
C GLU A 208 -4.56 19.67 8.39
N ASP A 209 -3.99 20.30 9.41
CA ASP A 209 -2.93 21.30 9.24
C ASP A 209 -1.64 20.68 8.71
N ILE A 210 -1.37 19.42 9.05
CA ILE A 210 -0.18 18.68 8.60
C ILE A 210 -0.32 18.21 7.17
N PHE A 211 -1.44 17.55 6.82
CA PHE A 211 -1.58 16.88 5.53
C PHE A 211 -2.33 17.69 4.49
N GLY A 212 -3.29 18.52 4.92
CA GLY A 212 -4.14 19.34 4.05
C GLY A 212 -3.38 20.17 3.04
N PRO A 213 -2.28 20.88 3.42
CA PRO A 213 -1.50 21.67 2.48
C PRO A 213 -0.87 20.85 1.34
N PHE A 214 -0.59 19.56 1.55
CA PHE A 214 0.10 18.70 0.59
C PHE A 214 -0.84 17.87 -0.30
N ARG A 215 -2.16 18.06 -0.15
CA ARG A 215 -3.15 17.48 -1.06
C ARG A 215 -2.92 18.05 -2.46
N GLY A 216 -3.05 17.24 -3.51
CA GLY A 216 -2.79 17.59 -4.91
C GLY A 216 -3.53 18.82 -5.45
N LEU A 217 -4.73 19.17 -4.97
CA LEU A 217 -5.32 20.49 -5.30
C LEU A 217 -4.56 21.66 -4.67
N CYS A 218 -3.97 21.47 -3.50
CA CYS A 218 -3.22 22.48 -2.74
C CYS A 218 -1.73 22.50 -3.13
N CYS A 219 -1.18 21.38 -3.60
CA CYS A 219 0.22 21.19 -3.97
C CYS A 219 0.35 20.42 -5.31
N PRO A 220 0.06 21.07 -6.46
CA PRO A 220 0.08 20.41 -7.76
C PRO A 220 1.46 19.85 -8.17
N SER A 221 2.55 20.44 -7.67
CA SER A 221 3.92 19.99 -7.92
C SER A 221 4.27 18.63 -7.29
N LEU A 222 3.46 18.16 -6.32
CA LEU A 222 3.53 16.81 -5.73
C LEU A 222 2.40 15.86 -6.18
N ALA A 223 1.60 16.23 -7.19
CA ALA A 223 0.62 15.33 -7.76
C ALA A 223 1.32 14.09 -8.36
N LYS A 224 0.80 12.88 -8.08
CA LYS A 224 1.37 11.59 -8.52
C LYS A 224 2.77 11.27 -7.97
N LYS A 225 3.27 12.06 -7.02
CA LYS A 225 4.52 11.84 -6.31
C LYS A 225 4.24 11.37 -4.87
N PRO A 226 5.00 10.40 -4.34
CA PRO A 226 4.81 9.91 -2.99
C PRO A 226 5.14 10.99 -1.96
N LYS A 227 4.23 11.14 -0.98
CA LYS A 227 4.31 12.07 0.15
C LYS A 227 4.38 11.25 1.44
N ALA A 228 5.59 11.07 1.96
CA ALA A 228 5.85 10.23 3.12
C ALA A 228 5.96 11.08 4.40
N PHE A 229 5.16 10.75 5.41
CA PHE A 229 5.16 11.40 6.71
C PHE A 229 5.52 10.39 7.80
N PHE A 230 6.52 10.71 8.61
CA PHE A 230 6.95 9.90 9.76
C PHE A 230 6.72 10.71 11.04
N ILE A 231 5.75 10.31 11.86
CA ILE A 231 5.32 11.10 13.01
C ILE A 231 5.59 10.33 14.30
N GLN A 232 6.56 10.83 15.08
CA GLN A 232 6.90 10.37 16.42
C GLN A 232 6.24 11.31 17.44
N ALA A 233 5.00 10.98 17.81
CA ALA A 233 4.22 11.69 18.81
C ALA A 233 3.23 10.73 19.50
N CYS A 234 2.95 10.97 20.78
CA CYS A 234 1.90 10.25 21.50
C CYS A 234 0.53 10.58 20.89
N ARG A 235 -0.43 9.67 21.03
CA ARG A 235 -1.81 9.87 20.53
C ARG A 235 -2.88 9.71 21.61
N GLY A 236 -2.48 9.78 22.87
CA GLY A 236 -3.33 9.65 24.04
C GLY A 236 -2.52 9.54 25.33
N LYS A 237 -3.17 9.08 26.41
CA LYS A 237 -2.61 8.98 27.75
C LYS A 237 -2.60 7.55 28.31
N ASP A 238 -2.88 6.56 27.49
CA ASP A 238 -3.01 5.16 27.89
C ASP A 238 -1.77 4.35 27.51
N PHE A 239 -1.55 3.21 28.19
CA PHE A 239 -0.43 2.31 27.93
C PHE A 239 -0.94 1.06 27.22
N GLN A 240 -0.24 0.58 26.18
CA GLN A 240 -0.56 -0.71 25.58
C GLN A 240 -0.07 -1.81 26.51
N LEU A 241 -0.99 -2.62 27.03
CA LEU A 241 -0.68 -3.76 27.87
C LEU A 241 -0.31 -4.97 26.99
N PRO A 242 0.59 -5.85 27.45
CA PRO A 242 0.87 -7.11 26.76
C PRO A 242 -0.36 -8.03 26.85
N VAL A 243 -0.64 -8.74 25.75
CA VAL A 243 -1.55 -9.90 25.73
C VAL A 243 -0.67 -11.15 25.71
N GLN A 244 -1.03 -12.17 26.49
CA GLN A 244 -0.36 -13.46 26.39
C GLN A 244 -0.79 -14.15 25.09
N VAL A 245 0.18 -14.52 24.26
CA VAL A 245 -0.09 -15.30 23.05
C VAL A 245 -0.07 -16.76 23.48
N GLU A 246 -1.23 -17.32 23.77
CA GLU A 246 -1.36 -18.76 24.01
C GLU A 246 -1.14 -19.49 22.68
N ALA A 247 -0.17 -20.41 22.65
CA ALA A 247 -0.04 -21.36 21.56
C ALA A 247 -1.03 -22.50 21.84
N ASP A 248 -1.99 -22.71 20.94
CA ASP A 248 -3.10 -23.67 21.01
C ASP A 248 -2.88 -24.84 21.99
N SER A 249 -3.44 -24.75 23.21
CA SER A 249 -3.74 -25.89 24.07
C SER A 249 -4.62 -25.51 25.28
N VAL A 250 -5.86 -26.01 25.25
CA VAL A 250 -6.83 -26.32 26.33
C VAL A 250 -7.04 -25.39 27.54
N GLU A 251 -8.31 -24.96 27.63
CA GLU A 251 -9.16 -24.57 28.78
C GLU A 251 -8.48 -24.15 30.09
N MET A 252 -8.76 -22.92 30.50
CA MET A 252 -8.67 -22.54 31.91
C MET A 252 -9.76 -21.54 32.30
N GLU A 253 -10.16 -21.69 33.57
CA GLU A 253 -11.42 -21.35 34.20
C GLU A 253 -11.69 -19.84 34.38
N GLU A 254 -12.98 -19.52 34.42
CA GLU A 254 -13.55 -18.21 34.68
C GLU A 254 -13.13 -17.69 36.06
N ILE A 255 -12.68 -16.43 36.10
CA ILE A 255 -12.61 -15.65 37.34
C ILE A 255 -13.77 -14.66 37.29
N GLU A 256 -14.76 -14.92 38.13
CA GLU A 256 -15.77 -13.95 38.55
C GLU A 256 -15.09 -12.87 39.38
N ASP A 257 -15.31 -11.60 39.05
CA ASP A 257 -15.30 -10.53 40.03
C ASP A 257 -16.33 -9.47 39.57
N GLU A 258 -17.32 -9.32 40.45
CA GLU A 258 -18.43 -8.38 40.42
C GLU A 258 -17.92 -6.94 40.62
N ASP A 259 -18.41 -6.02 39.79
CA ASP A 259 -18.87 -4.68 40.17
C ASP A 259 -19.29 -3.94 38.89
N GLU A 260 -20.60 -3.94 38.65
CA GLU A 260 -21.27 -3.18 37.60
C GLU A 260 -21.35 -1.70 38.00
N GLU A 261 -20.76 -0.81 37.20
CA GLU A 261 -21.22 0.58 37.09
C GLU A 261 -21.71 0.81 35.66
N GLU A 262 -23.03 1.04 35.53
CA GLU A 262 -23.72 1.48 34.32
C GLU A 262 -23.01 2.69 33.70
N PHE A 263 -22.61 2.58 32.43
CA PHE A 263 -22.38 3.76 31.59
C PHE A 263 -23.48 3.82 30.55
N ASP A 264 -24.25 4.90 30.63
CA ASP A 264 -25.27 5.33 29.68
C ASP A 264 -24.84 5.10 28.23
N GLU A 265 -25.75 4.55 27.43
CA GLU A 265 -25.67 4.53 25.98
C GLU A 265 -25.49 5.95 25.44
N ILE A 266 -24.26 6.33 25.12
CA ILE A 266 -24.00 7.45 24.23
C ILE A 266 -23.90 6.87 22.83
N GLU A 267 -24.98 7.04 22.06
CA GLU A 267 -24.90 7.02 20.60
C GLU A 267 -23.92 8.12 20.17
N ILE A 268 -22.67 7.74 19.92
CA ILE A 268 -21.68 8.67 19.35
C ILE A 268 -21.90 8.69 17.85
N ASP A 269 -22.66 9.70 17.43
CA ASP A 269 -22.70 10.21 16.06
C ASP A 269 -21.29 10.23 15.45
N ALA A 270 -21.13 9.46 14.37
CA ALA A 270 -20.05 9.49 13.37
C ALA A 270 -18.63 9.80 13.87
N ASP A 271 -17.77 8.78 13.95
CA ASP A 271 -16.30 8.93 14.04
C ASP A 271 -15.79 9.97 13.03
N PRO A 272 -15.34 11.17 13.45
CA PRO A 272 -14.80 12.15 12.51
C PRO A 272 -13.42 11.75 11.98
N MET A 273 -12.83 10.64 12.45
CA MET A 273 -11.42 10.30 12.23
C MET A 273 -11.13 9.47 10.97
N MET A 274 -12.07 9.35 10.04
CA MET A 274 -11.86 8.66 8.77
C MET A 274 -12.54 9.40 7.61
N THR A 275 -11.97 10.50 7.14
CA THR A 275 -12.27 10.98 5.78
C THR A 275 -10.99 11.21 4.98
N ILE A 276 -10.79 10.45 3.90
CA ILE A 276 -9.98 10.82 2.73
C ILE A 276 -10.66 10.17 1.51
N PRO A 277 -11.21 10.99 0.57
CA PRO A 277 -10.48 11.24 -0.66
C PRO A 277 -10.55 12.69 -1.18
N ASN A 278 -9.39 13.20 -1.60
CA ASN A 278 -9.25 13.92 -2.88
C ASN A 278 -7.84 13.79 -3.47
N ASP A 279 -6.83 13.31 -2.73
CA ASP A 279 -5.50 13.10 -3.32
C ASP A 279 -4.80 11.87 -2.74
N GLY A 280 -4.42 10.96 -3.63
CA GLY A 280 -3.64 9.75 -3.31
C GLY A 280 -2.14 10.04 -3.14
N ASP A 281 -1.37 8.97 -3.07
CA ASP A 281 0.09 8.98 -2.91
C ASP A 281 0.60 9.47 -1.54
N PHE A 282 -0.23 9.42 -0.49
CA PHE A 282 0.24 9.62 0.89
C PHE A 282 0.66 8.31 1.54
N PHE A 283 1.77 8.37 2.26
CA PHE A 283 2.21 7.34 3.19
C PHE A 283 2.43 7.99 4.55
N VAL A 284 1.68 7.59 5.57
CA VAL A 284 1.81 8.15 6.92
C VAL A 284 2.12 7.03 7.90
N ALA A 285 3.32 7.04 8.47
CA ALA A 285 3.72 6.14 9.54
C ALA A 285 3.75 6.91 10.87
N ARG A 286 3.09 6.37 11.89
CA ARG A 286 3.01 6.93 13.23
C ARG A 286 3.59 5.94 14.23
N SER A 287 4.27 6.46 15.24
CA SER A 287 4.98 5.63 16.22
C SER A 287 4.08 4.81 17.15
N THR A 288 2.80 5.16 17.28
CA THR A 288 1.84 4.45 18.12
C THR A 288 0.40 4.60 17.61
N VAL A 289 -0.45 3.64 17.96
CA VAL A 289 -1.91 3.66 17.76
C VAL A 289 -2.60 4.75 18.59
N LYS A 290 -3.83 5.14 18.21
CA LYS A 290 -4.60 6.17 18.95
C LYS A 290 -4.87 5.72 20.39
N GLY A 291 -4.80 6.64 21.34
CA GLY A 291 -4.98 6.36 22.76
C GLY A 291 -3.66 6.14 23.51
N PHE A 292 -2.60 5.74 22.82
CA PHE A 292 -1.43 5.18 23.48
C PHE A 292 -0.17 6.06 23.50
N PHE A 293 0.71 5.80 24.48
CA PHE A 293 2.04 6.40 24.56
C PHE A 293 2.99 5.87 23.47
N SER A 294 4.01 6.67 23.19
CA SER A 294 5.18 6.25 22.42
C SER A 294 6.42 6.37 23.28
N PHE A 295 7.25 5.33 23.31
CA PHE A 295 8.41 5.25 24.18
C PHE A 295 9.65 5.87 23.53
N ARG A 296 10.45 6.51 24.38
CA ARG A 296 11.75 7.06 24.03
C ARG A 296 12.75 6.77 25.13
N ASP A 297 13.90 6.27 24.73
CA ASP A 297 15.08 6.19 25.57
C ASP A 297 15.81 7.54 25.53
N THR A 298 16.22 8.06 26.68
CA THR A 298 16.83 9.38 26.76
C THR A 298 18.25 9.45 26.19
N MET A 299 18.89 8.31 25.93
CA MET A 299 20.23 8.21 25.34
C MET A 299 20.18 7.63 23.92
N LEU A 300 19.38 6.58 23.71
CA LEU A 300 19.35 5.84 22.46
C LEU A 300 18.32 6.38 21.45
N GLY A 301 17.43 7.28 21.86
CA GLY A 301 16.34 7.78 21.01
C GLY A 301 15.06 6.94 21.11
N SER A 302 14.11 7.20 20.21
CA SER A 302 12.81 6.52 20.22
C SER A 302 12.83 5.18 19.51
N TRP A 303 12.13 4.20 20.06
CA TRP A 303 12.11 2.84 19.50
C TRP A 303 11.65 2.83 18.04
N PHE A 304 10.68 3.68 17.70
CA PHE A 304 10.15 3.76 16.35
C PHE A 304 11.15 4.40 15.37
N ILE A 305 11.75 5.55 15.71
CA ILE A 305 12.66 6.24 14.78
C ILE A 305 13.96 5.47 14.59
N GLN A 306 14.52 4.91 15.68
CA GLN A 306 15.74 4.12 15.57
C GLN A 306 15.50 2.85 14.73
N SER A 307 14.43 2.10 15.02
CA SER A 307 14.05 0.93 14.21
C SER A 307 13.80 1.33 12.75
N LEU A 308 13.07 2.41 12.49
CA LEU A 308 12.84 2.91 11.13
C LEU A 308 14.16 3.18 10.38
N CYS A 309 15.09 3.89 11.02
CA CYS A 309 16.37 4.23 10.40
C CYS A 309 17.22 2.98 10.14
N GLU A 310 17.25 2.03 11.07
CA GLU A 310 17.95 0.76 10.93
C GLU A 310 17.36 -0.10 9.79
N GLN A 311 16.03 -0.26 9.75
CA GLN A 311 15.37 -1.04 8.71
C GLN A 311 15.50 -0.39 7.33
N LEU A 312 15.45 0.95 7.24
CA LEU A 312 15.75 1.66 5.98
C LEU A 312 17.17 1.36 5.50
N LYS A 313 18.19 1.51 6.36
CA LYS A 313 19.59 1.19 6.00
C LYS A 313 19.76 -0.26 5.54
N LYS A 314 19.05 -1.19 6.16
CA LYS A 314 19.15 -2.63 5.86
C LYS A 314 18.47 -3.04 4.55
N PHE A 315 17.30 -2.47 4.26
CA PHE A 315 16.41 -2.98 3.21
C PHE A 315 16.31 -2.09 1.97
N CYS A 316 16.62 -0.80 2.07
CA CYS A 316 16.76 0.07 0.89
C CYS A 316 17.77 -0.46 -0.14
N PRO A 317 18.98 -0.94 0.25
CA PRO A 317 19.95 -1.49 -0.71
C PRO A 317 19.46 -2.79 -1.38
N ARG A 318 18.51 -3.48 -0.75
CA ARG A 318 17.89 -4.70 -1.28
C ARG A 318 16.71 -4.40 -2.21
N GLY A 319 16.29 -3.14 -2.32
CA GLY A 319 15.17 -2.74 -3.17
C GLY A 319 13.78 -3.08 -2.59
N GLU A 320 13.68 -3.34 -1.28
CA GLU A 320 12.38 -3.57 -0.64
C GLU A 320 11.54 -2.29 -0.59
N ASP A 321 10.21 -2.42 -0.72
CA ASP A 321 9.31 -1.27 -0.64
C ASP A 321 9.06 -0.83 0.81
N ILE A 322 8.63 0.42 0.97
CA ILE A 322 8.43 1.04 2.29
C ILE A 322 7.44 0.28 3.18
N GLN A 323 6.44 -0.41 2.63
CA GLN A 323 5.48 -1.16 3.43
C GLN A 323 6.13 -2.41 4.04
N HIS A 324 6.99 -3.10 3.29
CA HIS A 324 7.81 -4.19 3.82
C HIS A 324 8.71 -3.68 4.96
N ILE A 325 9.43 -2.59 4.73
CA ILE A 325 10.31 -1.97 5.72
C ILE A 325 9.54 -1.65 7.01
N LEU A 326 8.36 -1.02 6.91
CA LEU A 326 7.55 -0.70 8.10
C LEU A 326 6.94 -1.93 8.78
N THR A 327 6.74 -3.03 8.05
CA THR A 327 6.34 -4.30 8.66
C THR A 327 7.47 -4.85 9.54
N CYS A 328 8.72 -4.76 9.09
CA CYS A 328 9.89 -5.09 9.92
C CYS A 328 10.00 -4.16 11.14
N VAL A 329 9.73 -2.85 10.97
CA VAL A 329 9.67 -1.91 12.11
C VAL A 329 8.59 -2.31 13.11
N ASN A 330 7.40 -2.68 12.66
CA ASN A 330 6.32 -3.14 13.54
C ASN A 330 6.73 -4.40 14.31
N GLN A 331 7.36 -5.36 13.63
CA GLN A 331 7.86 -6.59 14.26
C GLN A 331 8.90 -6.28 15.33
N GLU A 332 9.85 -5.40 15.05
CA GLU A 332 10.91 -5.05 16.00
C GLU A 332 10.36 -4.26 17.21
N VAL A 333 9.54 -3.24 16.97
CA VAL A 333 8.99 -2.37 18.03
C VAL A 333 8.02 -3.14 18.94
N SER A 334 7.19 -4.03 18.39
CA SER A 334 6.27 -4.87 19.19
C SER A 334 6.99 -5.88 20.09
N GLY A 335 8.19 -6.31 19.68
CA GLY A 335 9.08 -7.13 20.49
C GLY A 335 9.63 -6.40 21.74
N LYS A 336 9.81 -5.08 21.68
CA LYS A 336 10.35 -4.28 22.81
C LYS A 336 9.33 -4.19 23.96
N ALA A 337 9.81 -3.88 25.17
CA ALA A 337 8.98 -3.75 26.36
C ALA A 337 9.60 -2.75 27.34
N ALA A 338 8.75 -1.95 27.99
CA ALA A 338 9.17 -0.97 29.00
C ALA A 338 8.47 -1.27 30.33
N ARG A 339 9.15 -1.08 31.45
CA ARG A 339 8.52 -1.14 32.77
C ARG A 339 8.06 0.26 33.15
N VAL A 340 6.77 0.44 33.33
CA VAL A 340 6.13 1.70 33.76
C VAL A 340 5.46 1.52 35.11
N ILE A 341 5.30 2.61 35.85
CA ILE A 341 4.58 2.59 37.14
C ILE A 341 3.20 3.20 36.91
N ILE A 342 2.16 2.41 37.14
CA ILE A 342 0.76 2.84 37.06
C ILE A 342 0.13 2.57 38.43
N LYS A 343 -0.43 3.61 39.08
CA LYS A 343 -1.07 3.50 40.41
C LYS A 343 -0.21 2.71 41.43
N HIS A 344 1.09 3.03 41.50
CA HIS A 344 2.09 2.36 42.37
C HIS A 344 2.43 0.89 42.05
N LYS A 345 1.91 0.32 40.96
CA LYS A 345 2.28 -1.02 40.48
C LYS A 345 3.19 -0.95 39.25
N PHE A 346 4.16 -1.84 39.16
CA PHE A 346 4.97 -2.00 37.96
C PHE A 346 4.15 -2.77 36.91
N VAL A 347 3.97 -2.16 35.74
CA VAL A 347 3.29 -2.73 34.60
C VAL A 347 4.26 -2.76 33.43
N THR A 348 4.25 -3.86 32.67
CA THR A 348 4.96 -3.93 31.41
C THR A 348 4.11 -3.25 30.34
N ALA A 349 4.70 -2.30 29.61
CA ALA A 349 4.06 -1.63 28.50
C ALA A 349 4.73 -2.00 27.17
N LYS A 350 3.91 -2.08 26.13
CA LYS A 350 4.26 -2.40 24.75
C LYS A 350 4.02 -1.20 23.84
N GLN A 351 4.50 -1.27 22.61
CA GLN A 351 4.27 -0.24 21.59
C GLN A 351 4.01 -0.89 20.24
N MET A 352 3.01 -0.41 19.52
CA MET A 352 2.71 -0.81 18.15
C MET A 352 2.62 0.41 17.24
N PRO A 353 3.59 0.62 16.32
CA PRO A 353 3.47 1.63 15.28
C PRO A 353 2.31 1.32 14.32
N VAL A 354 1.84 2.34 13.60
CA VAL A 354 0.73 2.21 12.67
C VAL A 354 1.01 2.98 11.38
N GLN A 355 0.67 2.36 10.25
CA GLN A 355 0.74 2.96 8.93
C GLN A 355 -0.66 3.23 8.36
N LYS A 356 -0.82 4.38 7.72
CA LYS A 356 -1.96 4.71 6.86
C LYS A 356 -1.44 4.98 5.46
N VAL A 357 -1.92 4.22 4.49
CA VAL A 357 -1.35 4.18 3.14
C VAL A 357 -2.43 4.46 2.10
N THR A 358 -2.13 5.38 1.18
CA THR A 358 -2.94 5.68 -0.02
C THR A 358 -2.05 5.72 -1.27
N LEU A 359 -0.88 5.08 -1.19
CA LEU A 359 0.03 4.89 -2.31
C LEU A 359 -0.65 4.04 -3.39
N LEU A 360 -0.46 4.43 -4.65
CA LEU A 360 -0.98 3.73 -5.83
C LEU A 360 0.08 2.83 -6.50
N LYS A 361 1.33 2.93 -6.04
CA LYS A 361 2.51 2.27 -6.58
C LYS A 361 3.45 1.85 -5.44
N LYS A 362 4.35 0.92 -5.70
CA LYS A 362 5.42 0.58 -4.76
C LYS A 362 6.36 1.77 -4.57
N LEU A 363 6.60 2.15 -3.32
CA LEU A 363 7.57 3.20 -2.97
C LEU A 363 8.86 2.53 -2.50
N VAL A 364 9.89 2.58 -3.34
CA VAL A 364 11.21 2.02 -3.05
C VAL A 364 12.22 3.16 -2.95
N PHE A 365 12.80 3.35 -1.76
CA PHE A 365 13.92 4.28 -1.57
C PHE A 365 15.22 3.58 -1.96
N ARG A 366 15.70 3.82 -3.18
CA ARG A 366 16.97 3.26 -3.66
C ARG A 366 18.14 4.14 -3.20
N GLU A 367 19.35 3.59 -3.17
CA GLU A 367 20.56 4.41 -3.03
C GLU A 367 20.76 5.24 -4.31
N PRO A 368 21.15 6.52 -4.22
CA PRO A 368 21.60 7.27 -5.40
C PRO A 368 22.80 6.58 -6.07
N ILE A 369 22.76 6.43 -7.41
CA ILE A 369 23.86 5.85 -8.20
C ILE A 369 24.94 6.89 -8.44
#